data_AF-A0AAW2XV63-F1
#
_entry.id   AF-A0AAW2XV63-F1
#
_cell.length_a   1.000
_cell.length_b   1.000
_cell.length_c   1.000
_cell.angle_alpha   90.00
_cell.angle_beta   90.00
_cell.angle_gamma   90.00
#
_symmetry.space_group_name_H-M   'P 1'
#
loop_
_entity.id
_entity.type
_entity.pdbx_description
1 polymer ?
#
loop_
_entity_poly.entity_id
_entity_poly.type
_entity_poly.pdbx_seq_one_letter_code
_entity_poly.pdbx_strand_id
1 'polypeptide(L)'
;MMPQLRHVNITWAVYPDPVDAQDHILENLQSLIIIQNFKCTREVVERISNLKELQVNYPDDLDEWSDFQLHNLAHLRKLEPLNLDSMIFPLKSINFPTSLKKLVLEDCEIPWEDMTIIGSLPNLEVLKLHYDAFKGPEMESSCRRISSTKILAH
;
A
#
# COMPACT_ATOMS: atom_id res chain seq x y z
N MET A 1 18.76 -11.27 -18.11
CA MET A 1 18.05 -11.91 -16.98
C MET A 1 18.79 -11.62 -15.68
N MET A 2 18.09 -11.13 -14.66
CA MET A 2 18.65 -10.87 -13.31
C MET A 2 17.97 -11.80 -12.27
N PRO A 3 18.21 -13.12 -12.30
CA PRO A 3 17.47 -14.10 -11.50
C PRO A 3 17.72 -13.97 -9.98
N GLN A 4 18.70 -13.18 -9.54
CA GLN A 4 19.03 -12.99 -8.11
C GLN A 4 18.41 -11.74 -7.50
N LEU A 5 17.67 -10.94 -8.28
CA LEU A 5 17.13 -9.68 -7.79
C LEU A 5 15.95 -9.92 -6.84
N ARG A 6 16.15 -9.62 -5.55
CA ARG A 6 15.15 -9.83 -4.48
C ARG A 6 14.57 -8.55 -3.92
N HIS A 7 15.36 -7.48 -3.94
CA HIS A 7 14.97 -6.17 -3.43
C HIS A 7 15.24 -5.17 -4.52
N VAL A 8 14.21 -4.43 -4.91
CA VAL A 8 14.29 -3.40 -5.92
C VAL A 8 13.91 -2.10 -5.25
N ASN A 9 14.90 -1.22 -5.11
CA ASN A 9 14.72 0.16 -4.71
C ASN A 9 14.80 0.99 -5.98
N ILE A 10 13.65 1.40 -6.50
CA ILE A 10 13.56 2.26 -7.67
C ILE A 10 13.17 3.63 -7.16
N THR A 11 14.17 4.50 -6.98
CA THR A 11 13.94 5.92 -6.84
C THR A 11 13.73 6.48 -8.25
N TRP A 12 12.53 7.01 -8.54
CA TRP A 12 12.20 7.76 -9.77
C TRP A 12 12.08 6.97 -11.08
N ALA A 13 11.50 5.77 -11.09
CA ALA A 13 11.07 5.16 -12.35
C ALA A 13 9.59 4.79 -12.33
N VAL A 14 8.88 5.23 -13.37
CA VAL A 14 7.59 4.68 -13.78
C VAL A 14 7.85 3.20 -14.08
N TYR A 15 7.16 2.29 -13.39
CA TYR A 15 7.20 0.88 -13.78
C TYR A 15 6.80 0.81 -15.26
N PRO A 16 7.66 0.33 -16.16
CA PRO A 16 7.40 0.42 -17.58
C PRO A 16 6.09 -0.31 -17.88
N ASP A 17 5.25 0.35 -18.67
CA ASP A 17 3.98 -0.18 -19.15
C ASP A 17 4.21 -1.63 -19.65
N PRO A 18 3.33 -2.61 -19.33
CA PRO A 18 3.56 -4.03 -19.62
C PRO A 18 3.72 -4.36 -21.11
N VAL A 19 3.49 -3.39 -21.99
CA VAL A 19 3.34 -3.55 -23.44
C VAL A 19 4.63 -4.02 -24.13
N ASP A 20 5.82 -3.71 -23.60
CA ASP A 20 7.10 -4.06 -24.25
C ASP A 20 8.06 -4.94 -23.42
N ALA A 21 7.71 -5.26 -22.17
CA ALA A 21 8.56 -6.06 -21.30
C ALA A 21 8.22 -7.55 -21.42
N GLN A 22 8.87 -8.24 -22.37
CA GLN A 22 8.92 -9.71 -22.49
C GLN A 22 8.81 -10.41 -21.13
N ASP A 23 7.78 -11.22 -20.95
CA ASP A 23 7.61 -12.46 -20.15
C ASP A 23 8.56 -12.78 -18.99
N HIS A 24 9.00 -11.77 -18.24
CA HIS A 24 9.89 -11.98 -17.10
C HIS A 24 9.07 -11.90 -15.82
N ILE A 25 8.61 -13.06 -15.38
CA ILE A 25 8.07 -13.24 -14.02
C ILE A 25 9.20 -12.91 -13.04
N LEU A 26 8.97 -11.95 -12.15
CA LEU A 26 9.95 -11.52 -11.14
C LEU A 26 9.80 -12.40 -9.89
N GLU A 27 9.89 -13.72 -10.07
CA GLU A 27 9.58 -14.70 -9.01
C GLU A 27 10.44 -14.53 -7.76
N ASN A 28 11.66 -14.01 -7.89
CA ASN A 28 12.55 -13.81 -6.76
C ASN A 28 12.37 -12.46 -6.06
N LEU A 29 11.56 -11.54 -6.62
CA LEU A 29 11.32 -10.22 -6.05
C LEU A 29 10.46 -10.33 -4.78
N GLN A 30 10.95 -9.72 -3.70
CA GLN A 30 10.34 -9.75 -2.37
C GLN A 30 10.06 -8.35 -1.83
N SER A 31 10.79 -7.32 -2.24
CA SER A 31 10.51 -5.94 -1.81
C SER A 31 10.54 -4.97 -2.98
N LEU A 32 9.56 -4.07 -2.99
CA LEU A 32 9.48 -2.88 -3.84
C LEU A 32 9.35 -1.67 -2.92
N ILE A 33 10.34 -0.80 -2.93
CA ILE A 33 10.44 0.31 -1.99
C ILE A 33 10.59 1.62 -2.77
N ILE A 34 9.88 2.66 -2.33
CA ILE A 34 9.89 4.03 -2.89
C ILE A 34 9.37 4.07 -4.35
N ILE A 35 8.33 3.28 -4.66
CA ILE A 35 7.76 3.29 -6.01
C ILE A 35 6.78 4.47 -6.15
N GLN A 36 7.08 5.37 -7.08
CA GLN A 36 6.15 6.44 -7.45
C GLN A 36 5.09 5.96 -8.43
N ASN A 37 3.85 6.42 -8.27
CA ASN A 37 2.76 6.18 -9.23
C ASN A 37 2.53 4.69 -9.53
N PHE A 38 2.61 3.85 -8.50
CA PHE A 38 2.47 2.40 -8.67
C PHE A 38 1.09 2.04 -9.22
N LYS A 39 1.06 1.47 -10.43
CA LYS A 39 -0.14 0.90 -11.06
C LYS A 39 -0.22 -0.59 -10.76
N CYS A 40 -1.17 -0.98 -9.92
CA CYS A 40 -1.40 -2.37 -9.54
C CYS A 40 -2.29 -3.06 -10.58
N THR A 41 -1.82 -3.20 -11.83
CA THR A 41 -2.59 -3.94 -12.84
C THR A 41 -2.54 -5.45 -12.55
N ARG A 42 -3.43 -6.23 -13.18
CA ARG A 42 -3.44 -7.69 -13.03
C ARG A 42 -2.12 -8.32 -13.51
N GLU A 43 -1.58 -7.82 -14.62
CA GLU A 43 -0.31 -8.26 -15.20
C GLU A 43 0.85 -7.99 -14.22
N VAL A 44 0.82 -6.85 -13.53
CA VAL A 44 1.81 -6.53 -12.49
C VAL A 44 1.70 -7.54 -11.35
N VAL A 45 0.50 -7.79 -10.82
CA VAL A 45 0.27 -8.78 -9.75
C VAL A 45 0.82 -10.16 -10.11
N GLU A 46 0.59 -10.62 -11.35
CA GLU A 46 1.09 -11.92 -11.83
C GLU A 46 2.63 -11.96 -11.84
N ARG A 47 3.28 -10.86 -12.25
CA ARG A 47 4.75 -10.74 -12.27
C ARG A 47 5.39 -10.66 -10.90
N ILE A 48 4.72 -10.05 -9.92
CA ILE A 48 5.25 -9.79 -8.56
C ILE A 48 4.53 -10.59 -7.46
N SER A 49 4.00 -11.77 -7.79
CA SER A 49 3.21 -12.62 -6.88
C SER A 49 3.94 -13.06 -5.59
N ASN A 50 5.27 -12.95 -5.55
CA ASN A 50 6.11 -13.25 -4.39
C ASN A 50 6.48 -12.02 -3.53
N LEU A 51 5.94 -10.84 -3.86
CA LEU A 51 6.20 -9.61 -3.13
C LEU A 51 5.73 -9.73 -1.67
N LYS A 52 6.64 -9.36 -0.76
CA LYS A 52 6.43 -9.35 0.68
C LYS A 52 6.35 -7.95 1.26
N GLU A 53 7.00 -6.97 0.64
CA GLU A 53 7.01 -5.59 1.09
C GLU A 53 6.78 -4.62 -0.08
N LEU A 54 5.90 -3.64 0.16
CA LEU A 54 5.58 -2.59 -0.79
C LEU A 54 5.58 -1.24 -0.10
N GLN A 55 6.30 -0.27 -0.65
CA GLN A 55 6.24 1.13 -0.26
C GLN A 55 6.00 1.98 -1.50
N VAL A 56 4.91 2.73 -1.51
CA VAL A 56 4.47 3.52 -2.66
C VAL A 56 4.22 4.97 -2.25
N ASN A 57 4.61 5.88 -3.13
CA ASN A 57 4.33 7.31 -3.02
C ASN A 57 3.50 7.75 -4.24
N TYR A 58 2.54 8.64 -4.02
CA TYR A 58 1.77 9.27 -5.07
C TYR A 58 1.80 10.80 -4.92
N PRO A 59 1.80 11.55 -6.05
CA PRO A 59 1.68 13.01 -6.03
C PRO A 59 0.44 13.49 -5.28
N ASP A 60 0.55 14.66 -4.66
CA ASP A 60 -0.50 15.27 -3.85
C ASP A 60 -1.66 15.82 -4.68
N ASP A 61 -1.44 16.03 -5.97
CA ASP A 61 -2.36 16.67 -6.93
C ASP A 61 -3.08 15.67 -7.86
N LEU A 62 -3.31 14.44 -7.39
CA LEU A 62 -4.03 13.42 -8.15
C LEU A 62 -5.55 13.51 -8.01
N ASP A 63 -6.21 13.90 -9.11
CA ASP A 63 -7.67 13.90 -9.20
C ASP A 63 -8.27 12.52 -9.54
N GLU A 64 -7.51 11.63 -10.19
CA GLU A 64 -7.99 10.34 -10.68
C GLU A 64 -7.14 9.16 -10.18
N TRP A 65 -7.75 8.29 -9.39
CA TRP A 65 -7.10 7.12 -8.78
C TRP A 65 -7.43 5.79 -9.45
N SER A 66 -8.41 5.77 -10.37
CA SER A 66 -8.85 4.60 -11.13
C SER A 66 -7.68 3.94 -11.86
N ASP A 67 -6.80 4.76 -12.41
CA ASP A 67 -5.65 4.36 -13.22
C ASP A 67 -4.60 3.54 -12.45
N PHE A 68 -4.58 3.65 -11.12
CA PHE A 68 -3.64 2.88 -10.29
C PHE A 68 -4.16 1.49 -9.92
N GLN A 69 -5.45 1.20 -10.13
CA GLN A 69 -6.05 -0.12 -9.96
C GLN A 69 -5.73 -0.79 -8.60
N LEU A 70 -5.68 -0.01 -7.51
CA LEU A 70 -5.25 -0.47 -6.18
C LEU A 70 -6.12 -1.55 -5.54
N HIS A 71 -7.32 -1.79 -6.08
CA HIS A 71 -8.15 -2.95 -5.70
C HIS A 71 -7.46 -4.30 -5.97
N ASN A 72 -6.45 -4.35 -6.85
CA ASN A 72 -5.69 -5.57 -7.12
C ASN A 72 -4.63 -5.89 -6.06
N LEU A 73 -4.34 -4.98 -5.11
CA LEU A 73 -3.43 -5.24 -4.00
C LEU A 73 -3.87 -6.46 -3.17
N ALA A 74 -5.17 -6.74 -3.11
CA ALA A 74 -5.73 -7.92 -2.46
C ALA A 74 -5.21 -9.26 -3.01
N HIS A 75 -4.66 -9.26 -4.22
CA HIS A 75 -4.10 -10.44 -4.86
C HIS A 75 -2.62 -10.70 -4.49
N LEU A 76 -1.94 -9.75 -3.85
CA LEU A 76 -0.58 -9.91 -3.33
C LEU A 76 -0.60 -10.64 -1.98
N ARG A 77 -0.90 -11.94 -2.01
CA ARG A 77 -1.16 -12.78 -0.81
C ARG A 77 0.04 -13.00 0.13
N LYS A 78 1.21 -12.48 -0.22
CA LYS A 78 2.44 -12.56 0.60
C LYS A 78 2.87 -11.20 1.14
N LEU A 79 2.16 -10.12 0.79
CA LEU A 79 2.46 -8.77 1.20
C LEU A 79 2.12 -8.59 2.68
N GLU A 80 3.13 -8.28 3.50
CA GLU A 80 2.99 -8.13 4.96
C GLU A 80 3.10 -6.66 5.39
N PRO A 81 4.21 -5.93 5.13
CA PRO A 81 4.22 -4.48 5.24
C PRO A 81 3.77 -3.77 3.94
N LEU A 82 2.87 -2.80 4.11
CA LEU A 82 2.49 -1.82 3.11
C LEU A 82 2.73 -0.41 3.68
N ASN A 83 3.44 0.42 2.92
CA ASN A 83 3.57 1.85 3.18
C ASN A 83 2.90 2.65 2.05
N LEU A 84 2.03 3.58 2.42
CA LEU A 84 1.32 4.48 1.53
C LEU A 84 1.63 5.92 1.92
N ASP A 85 2.08 6.71 0.94
CA ASP A 85 2.46 8.10 1.10
C ASP A 85 1.80 8.94 -0.02
N SER A 86 0.90 9.84 0.35
CA SER A 86 0.22 10.78 -0.57
C SER A 86 -0.76 11.65 0.20
N MET A 87 -0.86 12.94 -0.11
CA MET A 87 -1.79 13.85 0.58
C MET A 87 -3.28 13.44 0.54
N ILE A 88 -3.72 12.73 -0.51
CA ILE A 88 -5.15 12.45 -0.75
C ILE A 88 -5.37 10.98 -1.08
N PHE A 89 -5.24 10.09 -0.09
CA PHE A 89 -5.38 8.66 -0.35
C PHE A 89 -6.86 8.19 -0.37
N PRO A 90 -7.36 7.56 -1.45
CA PRO A 90 -8.73 7.06 -1.53
C PRO A 90 -8.85 5.71 -0.82
N LEU A 91 -8.80 5.70 0.52
CA LEU A 91 -8.79 4.47 1.32
C LEU A 91 -9.91 3.48 0.94
N LYS A 92 -11.09 4.00 0.59
CA LYS A 92 -12.27 3.23 0.15
C LYS A 92 -12.08 2.47 -1.18
N SER A 93 -11.13 2.90 -2.01
CA SER A 93 -10.83 2.28 -3.32
C SER A 93 -9.76 1.19 -3.24
N ILE A 94 -9.17 0.98 -2.06
CA ILE A 94 -8.15 -0.05 -1.83
C ILE A 94 -8.81 -1.31 -1.29
N ASN A 95 -8.45 -2.45 -1.88
CA ASN A 95 -8.69 -3.74 -1.26
C ASN A 95 -7.37 -4.24 -0.69
N PHE A 96 -7.25 -4.21 0.64
CA PHE A 96 -6.04 -4.67 1.32
C PHE A 96 -5.91 -6.20 1.24
N PRO A 97 -4.68 -6.73 1.06
CA PRO A 97 -4.46 -8.17 1.15
C PRO A 97 -4.65 -8.66 2.58
N THR A 98 -5.22 -9.86 2.72
CA THR A 98 -5.42 -10.47 4.03
C THR A 98 -4.12 -10.83 4.74
N SER A 99 -3.00 -10.92 4.03
CA SER A 99 -1.66 -11.15 4.59
C SER A 99 -1.05 -9.92 5.29
N LEU A 100 -1.69 -8.75 5.18
CA LEU A 100 -1.13 -7.51 5.69
C LEU A 100 -1.02 -7.53 7.22
N LYS A 101 0.21 -7.35 7.72
CA LYS A 101 0.54 -7.30 9.15
C LYS A 101 0.94 -5.90 9.60
N LYS A 102 1.49 -5.09 8.70
CA LYS A 102 1.91 -3.73 9.00
C LYS A 102 1.39 -2.77 7.95
N LEU A 103 0.72 -1.71 8.39
CA LEU A 103 0.29 -0.60 7.56
C LEU A 103 0.97 0.67 8.07
N VAL A 104 1.62 1.39 7.17
CA VAL A 104 2.16 2.72 7.40
C VAL A 104 1.41 3.68 6.49
N LEU A 105 0.90 4.76 7.06
CA LEU A 105 0.20 5.83 6.37
C LEU A 105 0.94 7.13 6.66
N GLU A 106 1.41 7.77 5.59
CA GLU A 106 2.16 9.02 5.63
C GLU A 106 1.39 10.06 4.80
N ASP A 107 1.15 11.25 5.38
CA ASP A 107 0.46 12.38 4.73
C ASP A 107 -0.96 12.11 4.19
N CYS A 108 -1.58 10.97 4.53
CA CYS A 108 -2.79 10.52 3.83
C CYS A 108 -4.06 11.37 3.99
N GLU A 109 -4.10 12.29 4.97
CA GLU A 109 -5.29 13.06 5.35
C GLU A 109 -6.61 12.27 5.36
N ILE A 110 -6.59 11.02 5.84
CA ILE A 110 -7.77 10.14 5.77
C ILE A 110 -8.83 10.64 6.76
N PRO A 111 -10.11 10.76 6.37
CA PRO A 111 -11.17 11.07 7.33
C PRO A 111 -11.25 10.03 8.45
N TRP A 112 -11.32 10.47 9.72
CA TRP A 112 -11.42 9.55 10.86
C TRP A 112 -12.57 8.54 10.78
N GLU A 113 -13.66 8.88 10.08
CA GLU A 113 -14.78 7.96 9.80
C GLU A 113 -14.35 6.69 9.04
N ASP A 114 -13.32 6.80 8.20
CA ASP A 114 -12.82 5.70 7.36
C ASP A 114 -11.81 4.81 8.09
N MET A 115 -11.44 5.15 9.33
CA MET A 115 -10.59 4.32 10.20
C MET A 115 -11.19 2.92 10.45
N THR A 116 -12.51 2.78 10.34
CA THR A 116 -13.19 1.49 10.45
C THR A 116 -12.76 0.49 9.38
N ILE A 117 -12.33 0.95 8.20
CA ILE A 117 -11.77 0.11 7.12
C ILE A 117 -10.48 -0.55 7.61
N ILE A 118 -9.56 0.23 8.19
CA ILE A 118 -8.30 -0.27 8.75
C ILE A 118 -8.57 -1.17 9.95
N GLY A 119 -9.52 -0.79 10.82
CA GLY A 119 -9.92 -1.59 11.97
C GLY A 119 -10.55 -2.95 11.62
N SER A 120 -10.95 -3.16 10.36
CA SER A 120 -11.50 -4.43 9.87
C SER A 120 -10.43 -5.41 9.34
N LEU A 121 -9.17 -4.98 9.25
CA LEU A 121 -8.09 -5.79 8.71
C LEU A 121 -7.75 -6.95 9.67
N PRO A 122 -7.88 -8.22 9.23
CA PRO A 122 -7.92 -9.36 10.14
C PRO A 122 -6.56 -9.66 10.78
N ASN A 123 -5.47 -9.47 10.03
CA ASN A 123 -4.12 -9.83 10.44
C ASN A 123 -3.23 -8.61 10.72
N LEU A 124 -3.81 -7.39 10.76
CA LEU A 124 -3.04 -6.18 11.02
C LEU A 124 -2.56 -6.18 12.47
N GLU A 125 -1.25 -6.19 12.66
CA GLU A 125 -0.55 -6.19 13.94
C GLU A 125 -0.05 -4.78 14.28
N VAL A 126 0.43 -4.04 13.28
CA VAL A 126 1.05 -2.73 13.43
C VAL A 126 0.41 -1.70 12.50
N LEU A 127 -0.09 -0.60 13.07
CA LEU A 127 -0.48 0.60 12.35
C LEU A 127 0.44 1.75 12.77
N LYS A 128 1.11 2.36 11.79
CA LYS A 128 1.90 3.58 11.99
C LYS A 128 1.27 4.72 11.22
N LEU A 129 1.15 5.84 11.90
CA LEU A 129 0.59 7.07 11.36
C LEU A 129 1.69 8.13 11.45
N HIS A 130 2.06 8.70 10.32
CA HIS A 130 3.05 9.77 10.19
C HIS A 130 2.42 10.94 9.44
N TYR A 131 2.83 12.18 9.76
CA TYR A 131 2.47 13.43 9.06
C TYR A 131 0.99 13.52 8.68
N ASP A 132 0.13 14.14 9.51
CA ASP A 132 -1.27 14.42 9.16
C ASP A 132 -2.07 13.26 8.50
N ALA A 133 -1.74 12.01 8.85
CA ALA A 133 -2.34 10.80 8.24
C ALA A 133 -3.87 10.72 8.37
N PHE A 134 -4.46 11.44 9.33
CA PHE A 134 -5.89 11.53 9.54
C PHE A 134 -6.38 12.97 9.73
N LYS A 135 -7.58 13.28 9.22
CA LYS A 135 -8.26 14.57 9.41
C LYS A 135 -9.69 14.45 9.94
N GLY A 136 -10.17 15.54 10.52
CA GLY A 136 -11.52 15.66 11.06
C GLY A 136 -11.63 15.32 12.56
N PRO A 137 -12.83 15.37 13.13
CA PRO A 137 -13.03 15.07 14.56
C PRO A 137 -12.77 13.58 14.82
N GLU A 138 -11.85 13.29 15.75
CA GLU A 138 -11.58 11.93 16.20
C GLU A 138 -12.85 11.32 16.83
N MET A 139 -13.26 10.13 16.35
CA MET A 139 -14.40 9.44 16.94
C MET A 139 -13.96 8.67 18.20
N GLU A 140 -14.27 9.22 19.38
CA GLU A 140 -13.99 8.64 20.72
C GLU A 140 -14.39 7.16 20.88
N SER A 141 -15.33 6.67 20.08
CA SER A 141 -15.88 5.31 20.11
C SER A 141 -15.15 4.30 19.21
N SER A 142 -14.46 4.74 18.16
CA SER A 142 -13.71 3.86 17.25
C SER A 142 -12.34 3.47 17.82
N CYS A 143 -11.71 4.36 18.60
CA CYS A 143 -10.41 4.11 19.25
C CYS A 143 -10.45 2.98 20.29
N ARG A 144 -11.61 2.65 20.87
CA ARG A 144 -11.75 1.48 21.76
C ARG A 144 -11.77 0.14 21.00
N ARG A 145 -12.18 0.15 19.72
CA ARG A 145 -12.32 -1.07 18.89
C ARG A 145 -10.99 -1.48 18.26
N ILE A 146 -10.13 -0.51 17.98
CA ILE A 146 -8.75 -0.74 17.58
C ILE A 146 -7.95 -0.77 18.88
N SER A 147 -7.71 -1.97 19.41
CA SER A 147 -6.93 -2.16 20.63
C SER A 147 -5.69 -1.26 20.64
N SER A 148 -5.44 -0.57 21.75
CA SER A 148 -4.32 0.35 21.97
C SER A 148 -2.93 -0.26 21.71
N THR A 149 -2.84 -1.57 21.50
CA THR A 149 -1.65 -2.30 21.05
C THR A 149 -1.29 -2.09 19.58
N LYS A 150 -2.17 -1.55 18.74
CA LYS A 150 -1.94 -1.45 17.28
C LYS A 150 -1.52 -0.08 16.79
N ILE A 151 -1.73 0.99 17.55
CA ILE A 151 -1.46 2.37 17.12
C ILE A 151 -0.12 2.82 17.70
N LEU A 152 0.90 2.93 16.85
CA LEU A 152 2.14 3.64 17.18
C LEU A 152 2.12 4.96 16.42
N ALA A 153 1.67 6.02 17.09
CA ALA A 153 1.87 7.40 16.63
C ALA A 153 3.23 7.88 17.17
N HIS A 154 4.11 8.34 16.29
CA HIS A 154 5.38 8.97 16.64
C HIS A 154 5.46 10.35 15.98
#